data_AF-V9IGD5-F1
#
_entry.id   AF-V9IGD5-F1
#
_cell.length_a   1.000
_cell.length_b   1.000
_cell.length_c   1.000
_cell.angle_alpha   90.00
_cell.angle_beta   90.00
_cell.angle_gamma   90.00
#
_symmetry.space_group_name_H-M   'P 1'
#
loop_
_entity.id
_entity.type
_entity.pdbx_description
1 polymer ?
#
loop_
_entity_poly.entity_id
_entity_poly.type
_entity_poly.pdbx_seq_one_letter_code
_entity_poly.pdbx_strand_id
1 'polypeptide(L)'
;MSEEGKNIDEIYSLCNSVANNGEILCLKAEMHFQNIIHEGYKLNILSNIVKQILKPLINILNRTLQDCTKKSIHKTKTFCTGHEIAILISNFGCSQIQGNIFILEFLQQIEINKLKIKRIYVKEFMTYSNYNGFHICLLNLSLTTDLIKYLDFPTPISAWPKVLITEVIKIEENRKK
;
A
#
# COMPACT_ATOMS: atom_id res chain seq x y z
N MET A 1 -2.46 11.90 17.65
CA MET A 1 -1.43 12.69 18.36
C MET A 1 -1.95 14.04 18.81
N SER A 2 -2.36 14.95 17.90
CA SER A 2 -2.90 16.26 18.29
C SER A 2 -4.09 16.13 19.24
N GLU A 3 -5.05 15.26 18.90
CA GLU A 3 -6.20 14.92 19.76
C GLU A 3 -5.81 14.34 21.12
N GLU A 4 -4.61 13.78 21.25
CA GLU A 4 -4.09 13.26 22.54
C GLU A 4 -3.33 14.32 23.35
N GLY A 5 -3.28 15.58 22.87
CA GLY A 5 -2.57 16.67 23.54
C GLY A 5 -1.04 16.59 23.44
N LYS A 6 -0.50 15.85 22.46
CA LYS A 6 0.94 15.79 22.19
C LYS A 6 1.47 17.16 21.77
N ASN A 7 2.70 17.48 22.20
CA ASN A 7 3.29 18.78 21.88
C ASN A 7 3.75 18.84 20.42
N ILE A 8 3.98 20.06 19.92
CA ILE A 8 4.32 20.28 18.51
C ILE A 8 5.65 19.63 18.11
N ASP A 9 6.62 19.56 19.02
CA ASP A 9 7.93 18.96 18.76
C ASP A 9 7.82 17.43 18.61
N GLU A 10 7.01 16.78 19.46
CA GLU A 10 6.69 15.35 19.35
C GLU A 10 5.98 15.03 18.03
N ILE A 11 4.96 15.83 17.67
CA ILE A 11 4.21 15.67 16.42
C ILE A 11 5.16 15.86 15.22
N TYR A 12 5.95 16.94 15.23
CA TYR A 12 6.90 17.23 14.17
C TYR A 12 7.93 16.12 14.01
N SER A 13 8.51 15.64 15.10
CA SER A 13 9.52 14.59 15.10
C SER A 13 8.98 13.29 14.46
N LEU A 14 7.77 12.88 14.83
CA LEU A 14 7.12 11.72 14.22
C LEU A 14 6.84 11.96 12.72
N CYS A 15 6.18 13.06 12.37
CA CYS A 15 5.84 13.36 10.98
C CYS A 15 7.09 13.45 10.09
N ASN A 16 8.14 14.11 10.58
CA ASN A 16 9.41 14.22 9.89
C ASN A 16 10.06 12.84 9.70
N SER A 17 10.03 11.97 10.71
CA SER A 17 10.55 10.61 10.56
C SER A 17 9.77 9.84 9.49
N VAL A 18 8.45 9.86 9.55
CA VAL A 18 7.59 9.12 8.62
C VAL A 18 7.77 9.62 7.18
N ALA A 19 7.78 10.94 6.99
CA ALA A 19 7.86 11.54 5.66
C ALA A 19 9.25 11.40 5.03
N ASN A 20 10.33 11.53 5.82
CA ASN A 20 11.68 11.68 5.28
C ASN A 20 12.58 10.45 5.47
N ASN A 21 12.21 9.49 6.34
CA ASN A 21 13.06 8.33 6.61
C ASN A 21 12.63 7.06 5.85
N GLY A 22 12.05 7.18 4.65
CA GLY A 22 11.74 6.03 3.80
C GLY A 22 10.68 5.07 4.36
N GLU A 23 9.88 5.53 5.34
CA GLU A 23 8.78 4.76 5.92
C GLU A 23 7.57 4.69 4.97
N ILE A 24 7.48 5.63 4.02
CA ILE A 24 6.43 5.70 3.00
C ILE A 24 7.00 5.36 1.60
N LEU A 25 6.28 4.53 0.86
CA LEU A 25 6.46 4.33 -0.58
C LEU A 25 5.14 4.60 -1.30
N CYS A 26 5.13 5.63 -2.14
CA CYS A 26 4.00 5.96 -3.00
C CYS A 26 4.21 5.37 -4.41
N LEU A 27 3.19 4.69 -4.91
CA LEU A 27 3.13 4.07 -6.21
C LEU A 27 1.91 4.61 -6.97
N LYS A 28 2.02 4.69 -8.30
CA LYS A 28 0.94 5.14 -9.17
C LYS A 28 0.72 4.13 -10.29
N ALA A 29 -0.55 3.79 -10.51
CA ALA A 29 -1.04 2.96 -11.58
C ALA A 29 -1.89 3.82 -12.51
N GLU A 30 -1.52 3.94 -13.78
CA GLU A 30 -2.39 4.55 -14.80
C GLU A 30 -2.93 3.43 -15.70
N MET A 31 -4.24 3.43 -15.89
CA MET A 31 -4.98 2.41 -16.63
C MET A 31 -5.54 3.02 -17.91
N HIS A 32 -4.90 2.70 -19.03
CA HIS A 32 -5.41 3.07 -20.35
C HIS A 32 -6.15 1.88 -20.96
N PHE A 33 -7.41 1.67 -20.57
CA PHE A 33 -8.28 0.67 -21.17
C PHE A 33 -8.90 1.17 -22.48
N GLN A 34 -8.10 1.64 -23.44
CA GLN A 34 -8.62 1.91 -24.78
C GLN A 34 -8.71 0.58 -25.54
N ASN A 35 -9.93 0.22 -25.97
CA ASN A 35 -10.24 -0.83 -26.96
C ASN A 35 -10.05 -2.32 -26.60
N ILE A 36 -10.11 -2.73 -25.33
CA ILE A 36 -10.01 -4.17 -24.98
C ILE A 36 -11.40 -4.83 -25.00
N ILE A 37 -11.66 -5.58 -26.08
CA ILE A 37 -12.94 -6.25 -26.38
C ILE A 37 -13.16 -7.51 -25.51
N HIS A 38 -12.12 -8.13 -24.97
CA HIS A 38 -12.21 -9.41 -24.25
C HIS A 38 -11.75 -9.34 -22.79
N GLU A 39 -12.56 -9.92 -21.90
CA GLU A 39 -12.39 -9.88 -20.44
C GLU A 39 -11.13 -10.62 -19.95
N GLY A 40 -10.76 -11.74 -20.57
CA GLY A 40 -9.54 -12.48 -20.25
C GLY A 40 -8.25 -11.69 -20.52
N TYR A 41 -8.22 -10.86 -21.56
CA TYR A 41 -7.07 -9.99 -21.85
C TYR A 41 -6.95 -8.87 -20.81
N LYS A 42 -8.06 -8.38 -20.24
CA LYS A 42 -8.05 -7.37 -19.18
C LYS A 42 -7.37 -7.90 -17.91
N LEU A 43 -7.59 -9.16 -17.53
CA LEU A 43 -6.96 -9.78 -16.36
C LEU A 43 -5.43 -9.87 -16.50
N ASN A 44 -4.94 -10.32 -17.65
CA ASN A 44 -3.50 -10.43 -17.89
C ASN A 44 -2.80 -9.05 -17.90
N ILE A 45 -3.48 -8.04 -18.48
CA ILE A 45 -3.00 -6.65 -18.45
C ILE A 45 -2.92 -6.13 -17.01
N LEU A 46 -3.94 -6.38 -16.17
CA LEU A 46 -3.92 -5.98 -14.76
C LEU A 46 -2.75 -6.60 -13.99
N SER A 47 -2.50 -7.90 -14.14
CA SER A 47 -1.35 -8.56 -13.49
C SER A 47 0.00 -7.98 -13.96
N ASN A 48 0.14 -7.73 -15.27
CA ASN A 48 1.35 -7.11 -15.79
C ASN A 48 1.56 -5.69 -15.24
N ILE A 49 0.49 -4.91 -15.12
CA ILE A 49 0.57 -3.55 -14.57
C ILE A 49 0.95 -3.61 -13.09
N VAL A 50 0.34 -4.49 -12.28
CA VAL A 50 0.70 -4.69 -10.88
C VAL A 50 2.20 -5.02 -10.74
N LYS A 51 2.70 -5.97 -11.53
CA LYS A 51 4.14 -6.33 -11.53
C LYS A 51 5.04 -5.15 -11.87
N GLN A 52 4.64 -4.31 -12.83
CA GLN A 52 5.41 -3.12 -13.21
C GLN A 52 5.43 -2.07 -12.09
N ILE A 53 4.28 -1.80 -11.47
CA ILE A 53 4.15 -0.80 -10.41
C ILE A 53 4.89 -1.23 -9.15
N LEU A 54 4.99 -2.53 -8.89
CA LEU A 54 5.74 -3.06 -7.75
C LEU A 54 7.26 -3.12 -7.96
N LYS A 55 7.77 -2.87 -9.19
CA LYS A 55 9.22 -2.88 -9.44
C LYS A 55 10.04 -2.02 -8.46
N PRO A 56 9.65 -0.78 -8.11
CA PRO A 56 10.39 0.03 -7.14
C PRO A 56 10.49 -0.65 -5.77
N LEU A 57 9.39 -1.24 -5.28
CA LEU A 57 9.37 -2.00 -4.03
C LEU A 57 10.28 -3.22 -4.12
N ILE A 58 10.15 -4.01 -5.19
CA ILE A 58 10.96 -5.21 -5.42
C ILE A 58 12.46 -4.86 -5.46
N ASN A 59 12.82 -3.76 -6.11
CA ASN A 59 14.20 -3.28 -6.15
C ASN A 59 14.72 -2.91 -4.76
N ILE A 60 13.90 -2.26 -3.92
CA ILE A 60 14.25 -1.94 -2.52
C ILE A 60 14.47 -3.23 -1.73
N LEU A 61 13.56 -4.20 -1.83
CA LEU A 61 13.65 -5.48 -1.12
C LEU A 61 14.87 -6.31 -1.55
N ASN A 62 15.18 -6.31 -2.86
CA ASN A 62 16.35 -7.02 -3.39
C ASN A 62 17.67 -6.36 -2.95
N ARG A 63 17.71 -5.01 -2.86
CA ARG A 63 18.88 -4.29 -2.38
C ARG A 63 19.15 -4.56 -0.90
N THR A 64 18.11 -4.59 -0.06
CA THR A 64 18.29 -4.89 1.37
C THR A 64 18.76 -6.32 1.63
N LEU A 65 18.30 -7.29 0.84
CA LEU A 65 18.84 -8.65 0.83
C LEU A 65 20.35 -8.68 0.53
N GLN A 66 20.82 -7.85 -0.41
CA GLN A 66 22.23 -7.75 -0.77
C GLN A 66 23.05 -6.97 0.27
N ASP A 67 22.53 -5.87 0.81
CA ASP A 67 23.22 -5.06 1.82
C ASP A 67 23.34 -5.79 3.17
N CYS A 68 22.41 -6.71 3.51
CA CYS A 68 22.61 -7.63 4.64
C CYS A 68 23.85 -8.53 4.52
N THR A 69 24.41 -8.69 3.32
CA THR A 69 25.68 -9.42 3.10
C THR A 69 26.93 -8.52 3.13
N LYS A 70 26.77 -7.19 3.11
CA LYS A 70 27.88 -6.23 3.09
C LYS A 70 27.73 -5.21 4.23
N LYS A 71 28.63 -5.26 5.21
CA LYS A 71 28.70 -4.36 6.40
C LYS A 71 28.87 -2.88 6.02
N SER A 72 27.84 -2.21 5.53
CA SER A 72 27.82 -0.77 5.24
C SER A 72 27.02 -0.01 6.31
N ILE A 73 27.61 1.08 6.83
CA ILE A 73 27.28 1.75 8.10
C ILE A 73 26.18 2.83 7.96
N HIS A 74 25.65 3.08 6.76
CA HIS A 74 24.53 3.99 6.57
C HIS A 74 23.21 3.23 6.41
N LYS A 75 22.59 2.86 7.54
CA LYS A 75 21.22 2.29 7.57
C LYS A 75 20.21 3.39 7.21
N THR A 76 19.95 3.58 5.93
CA THR A 76 18.68 4.19 5.53
C THR A 76 17.55 3.23 5.95
N LYS A 77 16.59 3.76 6.69
CA LYS A 77 15.34 3.06 7.00
C LYS A 77 14.65 2.75 5.67
N THR A 78 14.50 1.48 5.33
CA THR A 78 13.90 1.03 4.05
C THR A 78 13.02 -0.20 4.28
N PHE A 79 12.28 -0.61 3.25
CA PHE A 79 11.47 -1.82 3.27
C PHE A 79 12.36 -3.07 3.23
N CYS A 80 12.09 -4.02 4.12
CA CYS A 80 12.76 -5.33 4.16
C CYS A 80 11.72 -6.44 4.18
N THR A 81 12.12 -7.64 3.75
CA THR A 81 11.29 -8.84 3.84
C THR A 81 10.86 -9.10 5.28
N GLY A 82 9.59 -9.41 5.49
CA GLY A 82 9.00 -9.66 6.80
C GLY A 82 8.46 -8.41 7.50
N HIS A 83 8.76 -7.20 6.99
CA HIS A 83 8.20 -5.97 7.55
C HIS A 83 6.68 -5.93 7.44
N GLU A 84 6.08 -5.31 8.45
CA GLU A 84 4.66 -5.10 8.59
C GLU A 84 4.29 -3.77 7.94
N ILE A 85 3.23 -3.76 7.13
CA ILE A 85 2.83 -2.59 6.35
C ILE A 85 1.34 -2.28 6.49
N ALA A 86 1.03 -0.99 6.40
CA ALA A 86 -0.30 -0.49 6.05
C ALA A 86 -0.32 -0.11 4.57
N ILE A 87 -1.45 -0.35 3.90
CA ILE A 87 -1.66 -0.02 2.49
C ILE A 87 -2.85 0.91 2.39
N LEU A 88 -2.66 2.05 1.73
CA LEU A 88 -3.73 2.95 1.33
C LEU A 88 -3.88 2.92 -0.19
N ILE A 89 -5.07 2.60 -0.68
CA ILE A 89 -5.37 2.49 -2.12
C ILE A 89 -6.48 3.48 -2.45
N SER A 90 -6.16 4.43 -3.33
CA SER A 90 -7.12 5.30 -3.98
C SER A 90 -7.42 4.81 -5.37
N ASN A 91 -8.63 4.28 -5.59
CA ASN A 91 -9.16 4.08 -6.93
C ASN A 91 -9.64 5.43 -7.47
N PHE A 92 -9.30 5.76 -8.72
CA PHE A 92 -9.86 6.87 -9.46
C PHE A 92 -10.30 6.38 -10.84
N GLY A 93 -11.58 6.52 -11.18
CA GLY A 93 -12.10 6.23 -12.52
C GLY A 93 -12.23 4.75 -12.92
N CYS A 94 -11.71 3.77 -12.15
CA CYS A 94 -11.98 2.35 -12.43
C CYS A 94 -13.31 1.89 -11.83
N SER A 95 -14.01 0.98 -12.53
CA SER A 95 -15.22 0.36 -11.99
C SER A 95 -14.92 -0.46 -10.74
N GLN A 96 -15.93 -0.72 -9.91
CA GLN A 96 -15.76 -1.49 -8.66
C GLN A 96 -15.16 -2.89 -8.92
N ILE A 97 -15.58 -3.57 -9.98
CA ILE A 97 -15.06 -4.89 -10.35
C ILE A 97 -13.58 -4.81 -10.73
N GLN A 98 -13.21 -3.85 -11.59
CA GLN A 98 -11.81 -3.64 -11.99
C GLN A 98 -10.93 -3.28 -10.77
N GLY A 99 -11.44 -2.40 -9.91
CA GLY A 99 -10.81 -2.04 -8.64
C GLY A 99 -10.53 -3.24 -7.76
N ASN A 100 -11.53 -4.08 -7.53
CA ASN A 100 -11.39 -5.26 -6.69
C ASN A 100 -10.40 -6.27 -7.27
N ILE A 101 -10.45 -6.54 -8.58
CA ILE A 101 -9.50 -7.44 -9.24
C ILE A 101 -8.06 -6.92 -9.09
N PHE A 102 -7.84 -5.63 -9.36
CA PHE A 102 -6.54 -5.00 -9.21
C PHE A 102 -6.03 -5.08 -7.77
N ILE A 103 -6.89 -4.77 -6.79
CA ILE A 103 -6.55 -4.82 -5.37
C ILE A 103 -6.15 -6.24 -4.96
N LEU A 104 -6.92 -7.26 -5.35
CA LEU A 104 -6.61 -8.66 -5.01
C LEU A 104 -5.25 -9.09 -5.57
N GLU A 105 -5.00 -8.84 -6.85
CA GLU A 105 -3.71 -9.14 -7.49
C GLU A 105 -2.57 -8.37 -6.82
N PHE A 106 -2.78 -7.08 -6.52
CA PHE A 106 -1.80 -6.25 -5.83
C PHE A 106 -1.42 -6.81 -4.45
N LEU A 107 -2.42 -7.16 -3.64
CA LEU A 107 -2.20 -7.73 -2.30
C LEU A 107 -1.48 -9.08 -2.39
N GLN A 108 -1.86 -9.94 -3.33
CA GLN A 108 -1.18 -11.22 -3.55
C GLN A 108 0.30 -11.03 -3.89
N GLN A 109 0.63 -10.07 -4.78
CA GLN A 109 2.02 -9.77 -5.11
C GLN A 109 2.81 -9.20 -3.93
N ILE A 110 2.18 -8.41 -3.05
CA ILE A 110 2.81 -7.94 -1.80
C ILE A 110 3.18 -9.11 -0.90
N GLU A 111 2.28 -10.08 -0.74
CA GLU A 111 2.53 -11.29 0.08
C GLU A 111 3.60 -12.20 -0.52
N ILE A 112 3.63 -12.38 -1.86
CA ILE A 112 4.69 -13.11 -2.57
C ILE A 112 6.07 -12.48 -2.28
N ASN A 113 6.12 -11.15 -2.18
CA ASN A 113 7.33 -10.40 -1.81
C ASN A 113 7.60 -10.37 -0.30
N LYS A 114 6.93 -11.24 0.47
CA LYS A 114 7.15 -11.51 1.90
C LYS A 114 6.91 -10.32 2.83
N LEU A 115 6.08 -9.35 2.45
CA LEU A 115 5.63 -8.30 3.36
C LEU A 115 4.36 -8.73 4.10
N LYS A 116 4.21 -8.28 5.35
CA LYS A 116 3.06 -8.63 6.19
C LYS A 116 2.06 -7.49 6.19
N ILE A 117 0.92 -7.68 5.53
CA ILE A 117 -0.13 -6.67 5.46
C ILE A 117 -0.91 -6.65 6.79
N LYS A 118 -0.93 -5.50 7.48
CA LYS A 118 -1.67 -5.31 8.74
C LYS A 118 -2.94 -4.51 8.59
N ARG A 119 -2.93 -3.54 7.67
CA ARG A 119 -4.07 -2.66 7.41
C ARG A 119 -4.17 -2.40 5.92
N ILE A 120 -5.39 -2.40 5.42
CA ILE A 120 -5.71 -2.04 4.05
C ILE A 120 -6.82 -0.98 4.14
N TYR A 121 -6.58 0.17 3.54
CA TYR A 121 -7.51 1.28 3.46
C TYR A 121 -7.81 1.49 1.98
N VAL A 122 -9.09 1.42 1.60
CA VAL A 122 -9.51 1.65 0.21
C VAL A 122 -10.55 2.75 0.18
N LYS A 123 -10.29 3.79 -0.62
CA LYS A 123 -11.23 4.89 -0.79
C LYS A 123 -10.89 5.72 -2.02
N GLU A 124 -11.89 6.17 -2.74
CA GLU A 124 -11.72 7.19 -3.77
C GLU A 124 -11.52 8.56 -3.11
N PHE A 125 -10.28 9.09 -3.15
CA PHE A 125 -9.96 10.41 -2.60
C PHE A 125 -10.05 11.52 -3.64
N MET A 126 -9.83 11.20 -4.92
CA MET A 126 -9.88 12.16 -6.02
C MET A 126 -10.45 11.48 -7.26
N THR A 127 -11.28 12.21 -8.01
CA THR A 127 -11.75 11.81 -9.34
C THR A 127 -10.93 12.55 -10.39
N TYR A 128 -10.45 11.84 -11.40
CA TYR A 128 -9.81 12.43 -12.58
C TYR A 128 -10.71 12.18 -13.79
N SER A 129 -11.13 13.23 -14.48
CA SER A 129 -12.13 13.12 -15.55
C SER A 129 -11.64 12.32 -16.78
N ASN A 130 -10.32 12.26 -16.98
CA ASN A 130 -9.72 11.76 -18.23
C ASN A 130 -8.81 10.54 -18.01
N TYR A 131 -8.63 10.09 -16.77
CA TYR A 131 -7.69 9.02 -16.43
C TYR A 131 -8.30 8.08 -15.41
N ASN A 132 -8.05 6.78 -15.60
CA ASN A 132 -8.43 5.74 -14.67
C ASN A 132 -7.15 5.17 -14.04
N GLY A 133 -7.21 4.72 -12.79
CA GLY A 133 -6.04 4.16 -12.15
C GLY A 133 -6.10 4.09 -10.63
N PHE A 134 -4.93 3.93 -10.04
CA PHE A 134 -4.75 3.79 -8.60
C PHE A 134 -3.59 4.61 -8.08
N HIS A 135 -3.80 5.33 -6.97
CA HIS A 135 -2.71 5.79 -6.12
C HIS A 135 -2.57 4.81 -4.96
N ILE A 136 -1.36 4.31 -4.72
CA ILE A 136 -1.11 3.36 -3.65
C ILE A 136 -0.02 3.93 -2.75
N CYS A 137 -0.25 3.93 -1.46
CA CYS A 137 0.74 4.29 -0.46
C CYS A 137 0.98 3.10 0.45
N LEU A 138 2.24 2.67 0.55
CA LEU A 138 2.70 1.66 1.48
C LEU A 138 3.40 2.38 2.63
N LEU A 139 2.98 2.09 3.85
CA LEU A 139 3.56 2.63 5.07
C LEU A 139 4.16 1.48 5.88
N ASN A 140 5.44 1.57 6.21
CA ASN A 140 6.16 0.56 6.96
C ASN A 140 5.94 0.75 8.47
N LEU A 141 5.13 -0.13 9.06
CA LEU A 141 4.78 -0.12 10.47
C LEU A 141 5.86 -0.75 11.36
N SER A 142 6.80 -1.51 10.79
CA SER A 142 7.91 -2.10 11.55
C SER A 142 8.97 -1.08 11.96
N LEU A 143 9.03 0.07 11.28
CA LEU A 143 10.00 1.12 11.59
C LEU A 143 9.51 2.06 12.70
N THR A 144 8.19 2.18 12.85
CA THR A 144 7.53 3.06 13.81
C THR A 144 6.23 2.39 14.26
N THR A 145 6.31 1.59 15.33
CA THR A 145 5.23 0.71 15.80
C THR A 145 3.97 1.45 16.24
N ASP A 146 4.12 2.68 16.73
CA ASP A 146 3.02 3.47 17.28
C ASP A 146 2.08 4.00 16.19
N LEU A 147 2.47 3.95 14.91
CA LEU A 147 1.66 4.47 13.81
C LEU A 147 0.31 3.77 13.68
N ILE A 148 0.25 2.46 13.95
CA ILE A 148 -1.00 1.71 13.79
C ILE A 148 -2.09 2.24 14.73
N LYS A 149 -1.71 2.64 15.95
CA LYS A 149 -2.62 3.26 16.92
C LYS A 149 -3.22 4.55 16.37
N TYR A 150 -2.41 5.37 15.70
CA TYR A 150 -2.87 6.64 15.13
C TYR A 150 -3.73 6.45 13.88
N LEU A 151 -3.45 5.43 13.07
CA LEU A 151 -4.25 5.12 11.88
C LEU A 151 -5.65 4.58 12.22
N ASP A 152 -5.74 3.80 13.30
CA ASP A 152 -7.00 3.22 13.78
C ASP A 152 -7.73 4.12 14.78
N PHE A 153 -7.18 5.31 15.10
CA PHE A 153 -7.82 6.23 16.03
C PHE A 153 -9.19 6.68 15.48
N PRO A 154 -10.27 6.59 16.28
CA PRO A 154 -11.59 7.01 15.84
C PRO A 154 -11.59 8.47 15.35
N THR A 155 -12.14 8.69 14.17
CA THR A 155 -12.26 10.02 13.59
C THR A 155 -13.67 10.28 13.09
N PRO A 156 -14.26 11.46 13.36
CA PRO A 156 -15.56 11.84 12.81
C PRO A 156 -15.49 12.20 11.32
N ILE A 157 -14.29 12.25 10.74
CA ILE A 157 -14.07 12.64 9.35
C ILE A 157 -14.65 11.57 8.41
N SER A 158 -15.77 11.88 7.77
CA SER A 158 -16.45 11.01 6.81
C SER A 158 -15.58 10.61 5.62
N ALA A 159 -14.58 11.43 5.29
CA ALA A 159 -13.59 11.18 4.25
C ALA A 159 -12.49 10.20 4.66
N TRP A 160 -12.35 9.81 5.94
CA TRP A 160 -11.38 8.79 6.33
C TRP A 160 -11.76 7.43 5.75
N PRO A 161 -10.81 6.64 5.23
CA PRO A 161 -11.10 5.30 4.69
C PRO A 161 -11.45 4.33 5.81
N LYS A 162 -12.39 3.42 5.53
CA LYS A 162 -12.65 2.29 6.42
C LYS A 162 -11.54 1.24 6.23
N VAL A 163 -11.11 0.63 7.34
CA VAL A 163 -10.17 -0.50 7.30
C VAL A 163 -10.87 -1.70 6.69
N LEU A 164 -10.30 -2.28 5.63
CA LEU A 164 -10.64 -3.63 5.20
C LEU A 164 -9.90 -4.60 6.12
N ILE A 165 -10.65 -5.32 6.95
CA ILE A 165 -10.09 -6.31 7.87
C ILE A 165 -9.64 -7.52 7.04
N THR A 166 -8.37 -7.91 7.16
CA THR A 166 -7.73 -9.00 6.41
C THR A 166 -8.42 -10.36 6.59
N GLU A 167 -9.16 -10.53 7.69
CA GLU A 167 -10.02 -11.70 7.95
C GLU A 167 -11.06 -11.90 6.84
N VAL A 168 -11.59 -10.81 6.27
CA VAL A 168 -12.57 -10.87 5.17
C VAL A 168 -11.94 -11.45 3.89
N ILE A 169 -10.66 -11.17 3.63
CA ILE A 169 -9.95 -11.65 2.44
C ILE A 169 -9.60 -13.15 2.58
N LYS A 170 -9.23 -13.60 3.79
CA LYS A 170 -8.92 -15.01 4.07
C LYS A 170 -10.15 -15.92 4.06
N ILE A 171 -11.36 -15.38 4.27
CA ILE A 171 -12.61 -16.16 4.23
C ILE A 171 -12.94 -16.64 2.81
N GLU A 172 -12.52 -15.93 1.76
CA GLU A 172 -12.81 -16.36 0.37
C GLU A 172 -11.90 -17.49 -0.12
N GLU A 173 -10.65 -17.58 0.33
CA GLU A 173 -9.74 -18.67 -0.06
C GLU A 173 -10.13 -20.02 0.57
N ASN A 174 -10.64 -20.00 1.80
CA ASN A 174 -11.06 -21.22 2.51
C ASN A 174 -12.43 -21.78 2.04
N ARG A 175 -13.16 -21.06 1.19
CA ARG A 175 -14.40 -21.57 0.56
C ARG A 175 -14.16 -22.24 -0.80
N LYS A 176 -12.92 -22.30 -1.27
CA LYS A 176 -12.51 -22.94 -2.54
C LYS A 176 -11.68 -24.22 -2.35
N LYS A 177 -11.73 -24.85 -1.17
CA LYS A 177 -11.14 -26.17 -0.92
C LYS A 177 -12.23 -27.20 -0.65
#